data_AF-A0A081BI84-F1
#
_entry.id   AF-A0A081BI84-F1
#
_cell.length_a   1.000
_cell.length_b   1.000
_cell.length_c   1.000
_cell.angle_alpha   90.00
_cell.angle_beta   90.00
_cell.angle_gamma   90.00
#
_symmetry.space_group_name_H-M   'P 1'
#
loop_
_entity.id
_entity.type
_entity.pdbx_description
1 polymer ?
#
loop_
_entity_poly.entity_id
_entity_poly.type
_entity_poly.pdbx_seq_one_letter_code
_entity_poly.pdbx_strand_id
1 'polypeptide(L)'
;MKTFVVKRQPKPKVFSQAETARMLKTSAGNIPKLIQMGKLKPLILGAKTIPEVEIDRFISENLGLDLNQMIEDWEANGKKVIV
;
A
#
# COMPACT_ATOMS: atom_id res chain seq x y z
N MET A 1 1.24 40.37 -17.50
CA MET A 1 1.66 39.01 -17.05
C MET A 1 0.99 38.72 -15.72
N LYS A 2 0.30 37.58 -15.56
CA LYS A 2 -0.23 37.13 -14.26
C LYS A 2 0.76 36.13 -13.66
N THR A 3 1.27 36.43 -12.47
CA THR A 3 2.17 35.54 -11.72
C THR A 3 1.33 34.51 -10.97
N PHE A 4 1.49 33.23 -11.30
CA PHE A 4 0.88 32.13 -10.55
C PHE A 4 1.84 31.69 -9.43
N VAL A 5 1.44 31.91 -8.18
CA VAL A 5 2.18 31.43 -7.01
C VAL A 5 1.72 30.01 -6.69
N VAL A 6 2.54 29.01 -7.02
CA VAL A 6 2.29 27.61 -6.67
C VAL A 6 2.83 27.35 -5.25
N LYS A 7 1.94 27.17 -4.27
CA LYS A 7 2.33 26.74 -2.92
C LYS A 7 2.60 25.23 -2.92
N ARG A 8 3.85 24.82 -2.68
CA ARG A 8 4.21 23.40 -2.56
C ARG A 8 3.66 22.85 -1.25
N GLN A 9 2.94 21.73 -1.33
CA GLN A 9 2.54 20.98 -0.13
C GLN A 9 3.73 20.11 0.33
N PRO A 10 3.96 19.96 1.65
CA PRO A 10 4.96 19.04 2.15
C PRO A 10 4.61 17.60 1.73
N LYS A 11 5.62 16.81 1.37
CA LYS A 11 5.42 15.40 1.01
C LYS A 11 4.88 14.65 2.25
N PRO A 12 3.72 13.99 2.14
CA PRO A 12 3.19 13.21 3.26
C PRO A 12 4.09 12.00 3.53
N LYS A 13 4.31 11.69 4.82
CA LYS A 13 5.10 10.52 5.25
C LYS A 13 4.26 9.24 5.38
N VAL A 14 2.95 9.39 5.36
CA VAL A 14 1.98 8.29 5.47
C VAL A 14 0.91 8.48 4.40
N PHE A 15 0.46 7.36 3.85
CA PHE A 15 -0.48 7.31 2.73
C PHE A 15 -1.72 6.53 3.12
N SER A 16 -2.88 6.93 2.63
CA SER A 16 -4.10 6.11 2.70
C SER A 16 -3.95 4.83 1.86
N GLN A 17 -4.86 3.88 2.05
CA GLN A 17 -4.88 2.67 1.22
C GLN A 17 -5.07 2.99 -0.27
N ALA A 18 -5.89 3.99 -0.60
CA ALA A 18 -6.11 4.42 -1.99
C ALA A 18 -4.86 5.05 -2.60
N GLU A 19 -4.14 5.87 -1.86
CA GLU A 19 -2.87 6.46 -2.32
C GLU A 19 -1.80 5.39 -2.48
N THR A 20 -1.73 4.44 -1.55
CA THR A 20 -0.79 3.31 -1.62
C THR A 20 -1.07 2.44 -2.84
N ALA A 21 -2.34 2.19 -3.16
CA ALA A 21 -2.73 1.48 -4.38
C ALA A 21 -2.24 2.21 -5.65
N ARG A 22 -2.32 3.55 -5.67
CA ARG A 22 -1.79 4.36 -6.78
C ARG A 22 -0.26 4.28 -6.88
N MET A 23 0.44 4.34 -5.75
CA MET A 23 1.89 4.22 -5.71
C MET A 23 2.37 2.85 -6.21
N LEU A 24 1.70 1.78 -5.80
CA LEU A 24 1.99 0.40 -6.20
C LEU A 24 1.37 0.01 -7.55
N LYS A 25 0.66 0.94 -8.23
CA LYS A 25 -0.05 0.72 -9.50
C LYS A 25 -0.96 -0.52 -9.48
N THR A 26 -1.73 -0.68 -8.40
CA THR A 26 -2.60 -1.83 -8.19
C THR A 26 -4.02 -1.40 -7.82
N SER A 27 -4.96 -2.35 -7.74
CA SER A 27 -6.33 -2.06 -7.35
C SER A 27 -6.41 -1.71 -5.86
N ALA A 28 -7.34 -0.83 -5.47
CA ALA A 28 -7.54 -0.47 -4.07
C ALA A 28 -7.93 -1.68 -3.19
N GLY A 29 -8.52 -2.73 -3.80
CA GLY A 29 -8.87 -3.97 -3.11
C GLY A 29 -7.67 -4.84 -2.75
N ASN A 30 -6.53 -4.69 -3.42
CA ASN A 30 -5.34 -5.48 -3.14
C ASN A 30 -4.63 -5.05 -1.86
N ILE A 31 -4.68 -3.76 -1.51
CA ILE A 31 -4.05 -3.23 -0.30
C ILE A 31 -4.58 -3.89 1.00
N PRO A 32 -5.90 -3.95 1.26
CA PRO A 32 -6.41 -4.62 2.45
C PRO A 32 -6.11 -6.12 2.45
N LYS A 33 -6.03 -6.78 1.28
CA LYS A 33 -5.61 -8.19 1.18
C LYS A 33 -4.14 -8.35 1.59
N LEU A 34 -3.24 -7.52 1.05
CA LEU A 34 -1.82 -7.51 1.41
C LEU A 34 -1.59 -7.23 2.91
N ILE A 35 -2.44 -6.39 3.51
CA ILE A 35 -2.45 -6.16 4.97
C ILE A 35 -2.90 -7.42 5.71
N GLN A 36 -3.99 -8.06 5.30
CA GLN A 36 -4.50 -9.30 5.92
C GLN A 36 -3.52 -10.47 5.78
N MET A 37 -2.74 -10.51 4.70
CA MET A 37 -1.67 -11.48 4.47
C MET A 37 -0.40 -11.18 5.29
N GLY A 38 -0.33 -10.07 6.03
CA GLY A 38 0.85 -9.64 6.78
C GLY A 38 2.01 -9.17 5.90
N LYS A 39 1.80 -9.00 4.59
CA LYS A 39 2.81 -8.54 3.64
C LYS A 39 3.03 -7.03 3.71
N LEU A 40 1.96 -6.29 3.99
CA LEU A 40 2.00 -4.84 4.13
C LEU A 40 1.59 -4.45 5.56
N LYS A 41 2.42 -3.66 6.25
CA LYS A 41 2.24 -3.30 7.66
C LYS A 41 1.67 -1.88 7.78
N PRO A 42 0.37 -1.73 8.11
CA PRO A 42 -0.21 -0.40 8.27
C PRO A 42 0.16 0.20 9.63
N LEU A 43 0.29 1.53 9.66
CA LEU A 43 0.23 2.33 10.88
C LEU A 43 -1.24 2.59 11.22
N ILE A 44 -1.64 2.30 12.46
CA ILE A 44 -3.01 2.46 12.93
C ILE A 44 -3.05 3.56 14.00
N LEU A 45 -3.37 4.79 13.58
CA LEU A 45 -3.53 5.95 14.46
C LEU A 45 -4.89 6.61 14.16
N GLY A 46 -5.97 5.95 14.56
CA GLY A 46 -7.35 6.31 14.22
C GLY A 46 -7.75 5.93 12.79
N ALA A 47 -6.86 6.12 11.81
CA ALA A 47 -6.98 5.61 10.44
C ALA A 47 -5.87 4.61 10.13
N LYS A 48 -6.17 3.64 9.23
CA LYS A 48 -5.15 2.74 8.67
C LYS A 48 -4.41 3.45 7.54
N THR A 49 -3.16 3.82 7.79
CA THR A 49 -2.27 4.43 6.80
C THR A 49 -1.02 3.59 6.60
N ILE A 50 -0.32 3.78 5.50
CA ILE A 50 0.90 3.05 5.15
C ILE A 50 2.04 4.07 5.11
N PRO A 51 3.06 3.95 5.98
CA PRO A 51 4.23 4.81 5.94
C PRO A 51 5.02 4.67 4.62
N GLU A 52 5.66 5.75 4.17
CA GLU A 52 6.52 5.72 2.97
C GLU A 52 7.60 4.63 3.07
N VAL A 53 8.25 4.54 4.23
CA VAL A 53 9.31 3.54 4.50
C VAL A 53 8.82 2.09 4.35
N GLU A 54 7.54 1.85 4.63
CA GLU A 54 6.94 0.53 4.48
C GLU A 54 6.67 0.21 3.00
N ILE A 55 6.27 1.22 2.22
CA ILE A 55 6.07 1.07 0.77
C ILE A 55 7.41 0.76 0.10
N ASP A 56 8.47 1.49 0.47
CA ASP A 56 9.81 1.26 -0.07
C ASP A 56 10.33 -0.14 0.29
N ARG A 57 10.17 -0.55 1.56
CA ARG A 57 10.50 -1.90 2.03
C ARG A 57 9.73 -2.96 1.22
N PHE A 58 8.42 -2.78 1.08
CA PHE A 58 7.55 -3.70 0.34
C PHE A 58 7.98 -3.84 -1.13
N ILE A 59 8.28 -2.73 -1.80
CA ILE A 59 8.77 -2.77 -3.19
C ILE A 59 10.08 -3.55 -3.24
N SER A 60 11.03 -3.25 -2.35
CA SER A 60 12.36 -3.89 -2.33
C SER A 60 12.30 -5.40 -2.10
N GLU A 61 11.43 -5.87 -1.21
CA GLU A 61 11.29 -7.29 -0.84
C GLU A 61 10.54 -8.12 -1.88
N ASN A 62 9.73 -7.49 -2.73
CA ASN A 62 8.85 -8.18 -3.68
C ASN A 62 9.22 -7.91 -5.14
N LEU A 63 10.44 -7.42 -5.41
CA LEU A 63 10.93 -7.23 -6.78
C LEU A 63 10.93 -8.56 -7.56
N GLY A 64 10.33 -8.54 -8.74
CA GLY A 64 10.27 -9.71 -9.63
C GLY A 64 9.23 -10.77 -9.25
N LEU A 65 8.42 -10.54 -8.22
CA LEU A 65 7.34 -11.45 -7.83
C LEU A 65 6.00 -11.02 -8.44
N ASP A 66 5.23 -12.00 -8.92
CA ASP A 66 3.82 -11.77 -9.27
C ASP A 66 2.93 -11.90 -8.04
N LEU A 67 2.60 -10.75 -7.45
CA LEU A 67 1.78 -10.68 -6.25
C LEU A 67 0.28 -10.88 -6.54
N ASN A 68 -0.18 -10.78 -7.78
CA ASN A 68 -1.59 -11.07 -8.09
C ASN A 68 -1.87 -12.55 -7.95
N GLN A 69 -1.00 -13.41 -8.50
CA GLN A 69 -1.11 -14.86 -8.32
C GLN A 69 -1.09 -15.24 -6.84
N MET A 70 -0.19 -14.63 -6.06
CA MET A 70 -0.11 -14.88 -4.62
C MET A 70 -1.39 -14.48 -3.86
N ILE A 71 -2.06 -13.40 -4.30
CA ILE A 71 -3.34 -12.98 -3.74
C ILE A 71 -4.44 -13.99 -4.10
N GLU A 72 -4.51 -14.44 -5.35
CA GLU A 72 -5.48 -15.44 -5.82
C GLU A 72 -5.33 -16.77 -5.08
N ASP A 73 -4.10 -17.25 -4.92
CA ASP A 73 -3.79 -18.47 -4.17
C ASP A 73 -4.22 -18.34 -2.70
N TRP A 74 -4.01 -17.17 -2.09
CA TRP A 74 -4.44 -16.90 -0.72
C TRP A 74 -5.97 -16.87 -0.58
N GLU A 75 -6.68 -16.35 -1.58
CA GLU A 75 -8.15 -16.38 -1.63
C GLU A 75 -8.69 -17.80 -1.81
N ALA A 76 -8.06 -18.58 -2.69
CA ALA A 76 -8.43 -19.97 -2.98
C ALA A 76 -8.20 -20.91 -1.79
N ASN A 77 -7.13 -20.71 -1.02
CA ASN A 77 -6.77 -21.53 0.14
C ASN A 77 -7.55 -21.18 1.44
N GLY A 78 -8.54 -20.29 1.34
CA GLY A 78 -9.45 -19.95 2.44
C GLY A 78 -8.76 -19.15 3.54
N LYS A 79 -8.55 -17.84 3.31
CA LYS A 79 -8.19 -16.78 4.26
C LYS A 79 -7.75 -17.27 5.65
N LYS A 80 -6.61 -17.96 5.73
CA LYS A 80 -6.03 -18.30 7.03
C LYS A 80 -5.46 -17.01 7.60
N VAL A 81 -6.25 -16.38 8.47
CA VAL A 81 -5.79 -15.22 9.25
C VAL A 81 -4.75 -15.76 10.21
N ILE A 82 -3.48 -15.45 9.96
CA ILE A 82 -2.43 -15.65 10.95
C ILE A 82 -2.57 -14.46 11.90
N VAL A 83 -3.18 -14.69 13.06
CA VAL A 83 -3.32 -13.72 14.15
C VAL A 83 -1.97 -13.54 14.84
#